data_AF-A0A949L571-F1
#
_entry.id   AF-A0A949L571-F1
#
_cell.length_a   1.000
_cell.length_b   1.000
_cell.length_c   1.000
_cell.angle_alpha   90.00
_cell.angle_beta   90.00
_cell.angle_gamma   90.00
#
_symmetry.space_group_name_H-M   'P 1'
#
loop_
_entity.id
_entity.type
_entity.pdbx_description
1 polymer ?
#
loop_
_entity_poly.entity_id
_entity_poly.type
_entity_poly.pdbx_seq_one_letter_code
_entity_poly.pdbx_strand_id
1 'polypeptide(L)'
;MVLLHGVDRDDARTRAMAQGLAEALSWRGDIVSIVLGSQARGDEHFHARFEALRPAWGHAAPTVVIADGEASFAFVRKYRDDLFAYAPVLYCGMDTPDPEYLRQCGDCTGLPETPDVAAAVDLLFRLRPDTRLVVGIMDGSPGSLALSLATERAVAQAVSAGQKHVQVVFPGHEPGDEAGLTLRSLRGVASSIPANGAALFLGFANDAQGRAVDQDEAVRILAGRSSGPVFALSDRWMEPGTSQGIAAAVSVPGRDLGAALGGLVLRIAAGEPAREMLPERLSARAVLDLTVLARFGVPADRLPADALTLNPVLAPDDPAGATPTGTLALAAVLGALAWAWLLLRRRAARKDTWPGPRP
;
A
#
# COMPACT_ATOMS: atom_id res chain seq x y z
N MET A 1 19.57 -5.84 18.15
CA MET A 1 18.62 -4.71 18.25
C MET A 1 17.20 -5.23 18.10
N VAL A 2 16.21 -4.46 18.55
CA VAL A 2 14.79 -4.84 18.46
C VAL A 2 14.06 -3.86 17.57
N LEU A 3 13.31 -4.39 16.59
CA LEU A 3 12.45 -3.61 15.70
C LEU A 3 11.01 -4.02 15.98
N LEU A 4 10.23 -3.10 16.52
CA LEU A 4 8.85 -3.31 16.92
C LEU A 4 7.92 -2.66 15.90
N HIS A 5 6.97 -3.41 15.35
CA HIS A 5 6.02 -2.90 14.36
C HIS A 5 4.61 -2.79 14.93
N GLY A 6 3.99 -1.61 14.80
CA GLY A 6 2.62 -1.30 15.21
C GLY A 6 1.56 -1.71 14.19
N VAL A 7 1.76 -2.83 13.49
CA VAL A 7 0.83 -3.39 12.50
C VAL A 7 0.31 -4.75 12.96
N ASP A 8 -0.79 -5.23 12.38
CA ASP A 8 -1.39 -6.51 12.77
C ASP A 8 -0.68 -7.76 12.20
N ARG A 9 0.10 -7.58 11.14
CA ARG A 9 0.89 -8.64 10.50
C ARG A 9 2.05 -8.02 9.73
N ASP A 10 3.04 -8.85 9.43
CA ASP A 10 4.13 -8.48 8.53
C ASP A 10 3.59 -8.15 7.13
N ASP A 11 4.01 -7.01 6.57
CA ASP A 11 3.59 -6.50 5.26
C ASP A 11 4.80 -6.12 4.39
N ALA A 12 4.54 -5.62 3.18
CA ALA A 12 5.60 -5.27 2.22
C ALA A 12 6.58 -4.25 2.81
N ARG A 13 6.06 -3.28 3.56
CA ARG A 13 6.83 -2.18 4.10
C ARG A 13 7.68 -2.63 5.29
N THR A 14 7.13 -3.44 6.21
CA THR A 14 7.90 -3.97 7.34
C THR A 14 9.10 -4.81 6.88
N ARG A 15 8.90 -5.67 5.87
CA ARG A 15 9.99 -6.45 5.24
C ARG A 15 11.02 -5.56 4.56
N ALA A 16 10.58 -4.59 3.75
CA ALA A 16 11.47 -3.67 3.06
C ALA A 16 12.30 -2.84 4.05
N MET A 17 11.71 -2.42 5.17
CA MET A 17 12.41 -1.70 6.22
C MET A 17 13.45 -2.56 6.93
N ALA A 18 13.11 -3.80 7.30
CA ALA A 18 14.07 -4.74 7.87
C ALA A 18 15.25 -5.01 6.91
N GLN A 19 14.97 -5.12 5.60
CA GLN A 19 16.00 -5.26 4.57
C GLN A 19 16.90 -4.02 4.49
N GLY A 20 16.34 -2.82 4.39
CA GLY A 20 17.11 -1.57 4.32
C GLY A 20 17.99 -1.38 5.56
N LEU A 21 17.46 -1.74 6.73
CA LEU A 21 18.20 -1.72 7.99
C LEU A 21 19.39 -2.70 7.95
N ALA A 22 19.16 -3.94 7.52
CA ALA A 22 20.22 -4.95 7.42
C ALA A 22 21.32 -4.56 6.42
N GLU A 23 20.95 -3.96 5.30
CA GLU A 23 21.88 -3.45 4.28
C GLU A 23 22.78 -2.34 4.85
N ALA A 24 22.19 -1.34 5.52
CA ALA A 24 22.94 -0.24 6.12
C ALA A 24 23.91 -0.69 7.22
N LEU A 25 23.54 -1.71 7.99
CA LEU A 25 24.37 -2.26 9.05
C LEU A 25 25.45 -3.22 8.56
N SER A 26 25.47 -3.56 7.26
CA SER A 26 26.41 -4.53 6.68
C SER A 26 26.47 -5.80 7.54
N TRP A 27 25.30 -6.37 7.88
CA TRP A 27 25.07 -7.55 8.74
C TRP A 27 25.64 -7.52 10.18
N ARG A 28 26.20 -6.40 10.68
CA ARG A 28 26.91 -6.32 11.98
C ARG A 28 26.06 -6.47 13.26
N GLY A 29 24.85 -7.04 13.19
CA GLY A 29 24.07 -7.34 14.39
C GLY A 29 22.76 -8.06 14.13
N ASP A 30 22.28 -8.79 15.14
CA ASP A 30 21.00 -9.48 15.08
C ASP A 30 19.84 -8.45 15.13
N ILE A 31 18.97 -8.49 14.12
CA ILE A 31 17.72 -7.72 14.07
C ILE A 31 16.59 -8.64 14.49
N VAL A 32 16.01 -8.38 15.66
CA VAL A 32 14.81 -9.09 16.13
C VAL A 32 13.59 -8.23 15.78
N SER A 33 12.91 -8.59 14.70
CA SER A 33 11.65 -7.93 14.29
C SER A 33 10.46 -8.59 14.99
N ILE A 34 9.60 -7.76 15.58
CA ILE A 34 8.43 -8.19 16.36
C ILE A 34 7.23 -7.37 15.92
N VAL A 35 6.22 -8.04 15.39
CA VAL A 35 4.91 -7.44 15.11
C VAL A 35 4.12 -7.38 16.41
N LEU A 36 3.82 -6.18 16.92
CA LEU A 36 3.10 -6.01 18.17
C LEU A 36 1.59 -6.13 17.97
N GLY A 37 1.05 -5.53 16.91
CA GLY A 37 -0.38 -5.33 16.69
C GLY A 37 -0.69 -3.87 16.42
N SER A 38 -1.78 -3.59 15.71
CA SER A 38 -2.26 -2.22 15.51
C SER A 38 -2.92 -1.66 16.76
N GLN A 39 -3.14 -0.34 16.79
CA GLN A 39 -3.80 0.35 17.91
C GLN A 39 -5.21 -0.21 18.20
N ALA A 40 -5.90 -0.74 17.19
CA ALA A 40 -7.23 -1.33 17.32
C ALA A 40 -7.29 -2.58 18.22
N ARG A 41 -6.13 -3.17 18.55
CA ARG A 41 -6.03 -4.35 19.43
C ARG A 41 -6.26 -4.03 20.91
N GLY A 42 -6.10 -2.77 21.32
CA GLY A 42 -6.35 -2.30 22.69
C GLY A 42 -5.31 -2.72 23.74
N ASP A 43 -5.45 -2.17 24.93
CA ASP A 43 -4.46 -2.25 26.02
C ASP A 43 -4.22 -3.67 26.55
N GLU A 44 -5.26 -4.50 26.64
CA GLU A 44 -5.14 -5.89 27.12
C GLU A 44 -4.23 -6.72 26.20
N HIS A 45 -4.33 -6.51 24.89
CA HIS A 45 -3.47 -7.17 23.90
C HIS A 45 -2.01 -6.75 24.07
N PHE A 46 -1.76 -5.44 24.25
CA PHE A 46 -0.40 -4.95 24.48
C PHE A 46 0.17 -5.42 25.81
N HIS A 47 -0.63 -5.51 26.86
CA HIS A 47 -0.17 -6.09 28.13
C HIS A 47 0.19 -7.59 27.99
N ALA A 48 -0.61 -8.36 27.24
CA ALA A 48 -0.27 -9.76 26.94
C ALA A 48 1.02 -9.88 26.12
N ARG A 49 1.26 -8.97 25.16
CA ARG A 49 2.53 -8.89 24.42
C ARG A 49 3.71 -8.60 25.34
N PHE A 50 3.54 -7.69 26.30
CA PHE A 50 4.55 -7.40 27.31
C PHE A 50 4.92 -8.65 28.12
N GLU A 51 3.94 -9.35 28.69
CA GLU A 51 4.17 -10.57 29.48
C GLU A 51 4.88 -11.66 28.66
N ALA A 52 4.56 -11.77 27.37
CA ALA A 52 5.23 -12.73 26.47
C ALA A 52 6.70 -12.37 26.17
N LEU A 53 7.04 -11.09 26.12
CA LEU A 53 8.40 -10.62 25.80
C LEU A 53 9.31 -10.53 27.02
N ARG A 54 8.72 -10.35 28.21
CA ARG A 54 9.44 -10.14 29.47
C ARG A 54 10.50 -11.21 29.79
N PRO A 55 10.27 -12.53 29.60
CA PRO A 55 11.29 -13.54 29.89
C PRO A 55 12.54 -13.42 29.02
N ALA A 56 12.38 -12.98 27.77
CA ALA A 56 13.48 -12.86 26.81
C ALA A 56 14.31 -11.58 27.00
N TRP A 57 13.66 -10.49 27.41
CA TRP A 57 14.29 -9.16 27.40
C TRP A 57 14.39 -8.49 28.76
N GLY A 58 13.69 -8.94 29.80
CA GLY A 58 13.62 -8.25 31.10
C GLY A 58 14.95 -8.05 31.84
N HIS A 59 16.05 -8.67 31.38
CA HIS A 59 17.41 -8.46 31.88
C HIS A 59 18.44 -8.18 30.76
N ALA A 60 18.01 -8.13 29.49
CA ALA A 60 18.89 -7.94 28.34
C ALA A 60 18.61 -6.59 27.67
N ALA A 61 19.61 -5.72 27.62
CA ALA A 61 19.50 -4.43 26.94
C ALA A 61 19.83 -4.58 25.45
N PRO A 62 18.87 -4.43 24.52
CA PRO A 62 19.24 -4.29 23.12
C PRO A 62 20.03 -2.98 22.94
N THR A 63 20.94 -2.94 21.95
CA THR A 63 21.67 -1.71 21.60
C THR A 63 20.76 -0.53 21.30
N VAL A 64 19.58 -0.82 20.74
CA VAL A 64 18.56 0.15 20.36
C VAL A 64 17.22 -0.59 20.19
N VAL A 65 16.13 0.12 20.51
CA VAL A 65 14.76 -0.29 20.21
C VAL A 65 14.21 0.66 19.15
N ILE A 66 13.78 0.11 18.02
CA ILE A 66 13.12 0.86 16.96
C ILE A 66 11.61 0.63 17.09
N ALA A 67 10.85 1.70 17.19
CA ALA A 67 9.39 1.70 17.26
C ALA A 67 8.78 2.23 15.97
N ASP A 68 8.24 1.33 15.17
CA ASP A 68 7.57 1.63 13.90
C ASP A 68 6.06 1.78 14.10
N GLY A 69 5.59 3.02 13.97
CA GLY A 69 4.20 3.42 14.14
C GLY A 69 3.80 3.75 15.59
N GLU A 70 2.68 4.44 15.71
CA GLU A 70 2.17 4.98 16.99
C GLU A 70 1.95 3.92 18.06
N ALA A 71 1.38 2.77 17.66
CA ALA A 71 1.10 1.67 18.59
C ALA A 71 2.40 1.08 19.19
N SER A 72 3.44 0.94 18.37
CA SER A 72 4.73 0.47 18.84
C SER A 72 5.41 1.50 19.75
N PHE A 73 5.34 2.77 19.39
CA PHE A 73 5.91 3.83 20.21
C PHE A 73 5.21 3.95 21.56
N ALA A 74 3.87 3.84 21.60
CA ALA A 74 3.10 3.79 22.82
C ALA A 74 3.47 2.57 23.69
N PHE A 75 3.69 1.40 23.08
CA PHE A 75 4.16 0.21 23.78
C PHE A 75 5.53 0.43 24.43
N VAL A 76 6.50 1.00 23.70
CA VAL A 76 7.82 1.35 24.24
C VAL A 76 7.69 2.35 25.38
N ARG A 77 6.87 3.40 25.23
CA ARG A 77 6.64 4.38 26.30
C ARG A 77 6.12 3.75 27.59
N LYS A 78 5.32 2.69 27.50
CA LYS A 78 4.70 2.04 28.66
C LYS A 78 5.58 0.96 29.28
N TYR A 79 6.33 0.21 28.47
CA TYR A 79 6.98 -1.03 28.90
C TYR A 79 8.51 -1.06 28.72
N ARG A 80 9.14 -0.01 28.18
CA ARG A 80 10.59 0.02 27.90
C ARG A 80 11.44 -0.26 29.13
N ASP A 81 11.14 0.33 30.27
CA ASP A 81 12.00 0.20 31.44
C ASP A 81 12.01 -1.23 31.98
N ASP A 82 10.87 -1.92 31.87
CA ASP A 82 10.70 -3.31 32.28
C ASP A 82 11.18 -4.33 31.23
N LEU A 83 11.19 -3.97 29.95
CA LEU A 83 11.57 -4.87 28.84
C LEU A 83 12.96 -4.65 28.31
N PHE A 84 13.45 -3.42 28.26
CA PHE A 84 14.61 -3.05 27.44
C PHE A 84 15.60 -2.17 28.20
N ALA A 85 15.75 -2.32 29.52
CA ALA A 85 16.82 -1.74 30.35
C ALA A 85 17.37 -0.37 29.86
N TYR A 86 16.47 0.61 29.67
CA TYR A 86 16.78 1.97 29.20
C TYR A 86 17.47 2.10 27.84
N ALA A 87 17.38 1.11 26.96
CA ALA A 87 17.92 1.15 25.61
C ALA A 87 17.46 2.43 24.85
N PRO A 88 18.34 3.03 24.03
CA PRO A 88 17.97 4.16 23.17
C PRO A 88 16.76 3.80 22.29
N VAL A 89 15.90 4.78 22.04
CA VAL A 89 14.67 4.60 21.24
C VAL A 89 14.77 5.37 19.94
N LEU A 90 14.50 4.69 18.82
CA LEU A 90 14.28 5.29 17.51
C LEU A 90 12.80 5.16 17.15
N TYR A 91 12.08 6.25 16.89
CA TYR A 91 10.71 6.17 16.35
C TYR A 91 10.70 6.40 14.82
N CYS A 92 9.77 5.75 14.12
CA CYS A 92 9.52 5.96 12.70
C CYS A 92 8.07 5.60 12.35
N GLY A 93 7.64 5.87 11.10
CA GLY A 93 6.31 5.46 10.63
C GLY A 93 5.14 6.15 11.34
N MET A 94 5.42 7.28 11.99
CA MET A 94 4.44 8.11 12.72
C MET A 94 4.87 9.58 12.68
N ASP A 95 3.96 10.50 12.99
CA ASP A 95 4.30 11.90 13.15
C ASP A 95 5.21 12.12 14.38
N THR A 96 5.78 13.32 14.48
CA THR A 96 6.64 13.73 15.58
C THR A 96 5.87 13.60 16.90
N PRO A 97 6.37 12.81 17.87
CA PRO A 97 5.74 12.71 19.19
C PRO A 97 5.68 14.05 19.90
N ASP A 98 4.79 14.14 20.89
CA ASP A 98 4.73 15.32 21.77
C ASP A 98 6.13 15.62 22.37
N PRO A 99 6.61 16.88 22.28
CA PRO A 99 7.90 17.27 22.85
C PRO A 99 8.06 16.91 24.34
N GLU A 100 6.98 16.90 25.11
CA GLU A 100 6.95 16.44 26.51
C GLU A 100 7.43 14.99 26.63
N TYR A 101 6.94 14.10 25.76
CA TYR A 101 7.32 12.69 25.76
C TYR A 101 8.76 12.49 25.30
N LEU A 102 9.23 13.27 24.32
CA LEU A 102 10.63 13.20 23.90
C LEU A 102 11.57 13.61 25.03
N ARG A 103 11.21 14.65 25.80
CA ARG A 103 11.96 15.06 27.01
C ARG A 103 11.97 13.95 28.07
N GLN A 104 10.82 13.34 28.34
CA GLN A 104 10.68 12.27 29.35
C GLN A 104 11.44 11.00 28.95
N CYS A 105 11.51 10.67 27.65
CA CYS A 105 12.20 9.47 27.18
C CYS A 105 13.72 9.56 27.36
N GLY A 106 14.28 10.77 27.36
CA GLY A 106 15.68 11.09 27.72
C GLY A 106 16.76 10.63 26.73
N ASP A 107 16.51 9.57 25.98
CA ASP A 107 17.40 9.00 24.96
C ASP A 107 16.58 8.48 23.77
N CYS A 108 15.90 9.41 23.11
CA CYS A 108 14.96 9.14 22.03
C CYS A 108 15.16 10.13 20.88
N THR A 109 15.15 9.61 19.66
CA THR A 109 15.08 10.39 18.42
C THR A 109 14.33 9.58 17.37
N GLY A 110 14.16 10.09 16.16
CA GLY A 110 13.42 9.36 15.16
C GLY A 110 13.27 10.08 13.83
N LEU A 111 12.68 9.36 12.89
CA LEU A 111 12.39 9.82 11.54
C LEU A 111 10.88 10.01 11.42
N PRO A 112 10.35 11.21 11.72
CA PRO A 112 8.92 11.46 11.63
C PRO A 112 8.46 11.35 10.17
N GLU A 113 7.29 10.75 9.98
CA GLU A 113 6.66 10.57 8.68
C GLU A 113 5.24 11.12 8.71
N THR A 114 4.96 12.02 7.78
CA THR A 114 3.63 12.57 7.55
C THR A 114 3.24 12.28 6.11
N PRO A 115 2.06 11.68 5.86
CA PRO A 115 1.60 11.43 4.50
C PRO A 115 1.59 12.69 3.63
N ASP A 116 2.20 12.61 2.44
CA ASP A 116 2.19 13.70 1.47
C ASP A 116 0.97 13.60 0.56
N VAL A 117 -0.17 14.07 1.07
CA VAL A 117 -1.45 14.02 0.36
C VAL A 117 -1.42 14.88 -0.91
N ALA A 118 -0.71 16.00 -0.89
CA ALA A 118 -0.60 16.88 -2.07
C ALA A 118 0.14 16.15 -3.20
N ALA A 119 1.29 15.55 -2.90
CA ALA A 119 2.04 14.77 -3.88
C ALA A 119 1.26 13.55 -4.39
N ALA A 120 0.47 12.88 -3.54
CA ALA A 120 -0.38 11.76 -3.95
C ALA A 120 -1.50 12.21 -4.93
N VAL A 121 -2.13 13.36 -4.68
CA VAL A 121 -3.15 13.93 -5.56
C VAL A 121 -2.53 14.43 -6.88
N ASP A 122 -1.37 15.06 -6.83
CA ASP A 122 -0.63 15.46 -8.03
C ASP A 122 -0.25 14.25 -8.89
N LEU A 123 0.23 13.17 -8.26
CA LEU A 123 0.52 11.92 -8.94
C LEU A 123 -0.74 11.32 -9.58
N LEU A 124 -1.87 11.33 -8.87
CA LEU A 124 -3.16 10.87 -9.38
C LEU A 124 -3.55 11.61 -10.66
N PHE A 125 -3.50 12.94 -10.67
CA PHE A 125 -3.84 13.73 -11.86
C PHE A 125 -2.80 13.64 -12.97
N ARG A 126 -1.51 13.48 -12.64
CA ARG A 126 -0.45 13.22 -13.62
C ARG A 126 -0.70 11.91 -14.37
N LEU A 127 -1.02 10.83 -13.66
CA LEU A 127 -1.26 9.52 -14.27
C LEU A 127 -2.64 9.44 -14.94
N ARG A 128 -3.66 10.10 -14.36
CA ARG A 128 -5.06 10.10 -14.80
C ARG A 128 -5.64 11.53 -14.92
N PRO A 129 -5.23 12.31 -15.93
CA PRO A 129 -5.65 13.70 -16.09
C PRO A 129 -7.13 13.89 -16.40
N ASP A 130 -7.84 12.83 -16.78
CA ASP A 130 -9.29 12.84 -17.09
C ASP A 130 -10.16 12.38 -15.92
N THR A 131 -9.57 12.23 -14.73
CA THR A 131 -10.30 11.92 -13.50
C THR A 131 -11.34 13.00 -13.22
N ARG A 132 -12.60 12.60 -13.01
CA ARG A 132 -13.73 13.47 -12.64
C ARG A 132 -14.28 13.21 -11.25
N LEU A 133 -13.90 12.09 -10.64
CA LEU A 133 -14.33 11.67 -9.31
C LEU A 133 -13.13 11.11 -8.55
N VAL A 134 -12.86 11.67 -7.37
CA VAL A 134 -11.92 11.12 -6.40
C VAL A 134 -12.73 10.60 -5.22
N VAL A 135 -12.64 9.30 -4.94
CA VAL A 135 -13.31 8.67 -3.79
C VAL A 135 -12.29 8.37 -2.70
N GLY A 136 -12.34 9.12 -1.60
CA GLY A 136 -11.50 8.93 -0.44
C GLY A 136 -12.05 7.82 0.45
N ILE A 137 -11.28 6.74 0.65
CA ILE A 137 -11.64 5.64 1.54
C ILE A 137 -10.98 5.85 2.89
N MET A 138 -11.81 6.10 3.90
CA MET A 138 -11.37 6.50 5.23
C MET A 138 -12.26 5.94 6.34
N ASP A 139 -11.74 5.88 7.56
CA ASP A 139 -12.51 5.74 8.79
C ASP A 139 -12.80 7.11 9.45
N GLY A 140 -13.60 7.10 10.53
CA GLY A 140 -13.95 8.31 11.28
C GLY A 140 -12.88 8.79 12.27
N SER A 141 -11.63 8.31 12.20
CA SER A 141 -10.59 8.75 13.13
C SER A 141 -10.16 10.20 12.87
N PRO A 142 -9.64 10.91 13.90
CA PRO A 142 -9.11 12.27 13.71
C PRO A 142 -8.01 12.36 12.64
N GLY A 143 -7.14 11.34 12.55
CA GLY A 143 -6.09 11.28 11.54
C GLY A 143 -6.67 11.16 10.12
N SER A 144 -7.62 10.25 9.91
CA SER A 144 -8.31 10.09 8.63
C SER A 144 -9.08 11.35 8.22
N LEU A 145 -9.71 12.05 9.17
CA LEU A 145 -10.38 13.33 8.93
C LEU A 145 -9.40 14.45 8.53
N ALA A 146 -8.20 14.49 9.13
CA ALA A 146 -7.17 15.43 8.72
C ALA A 146 -6.70 15.16 7.27
N LEU A 147 -6.57 13.88 6.90
CA LEU A 147 -6.20 13.47 5.54
C LEU A 147 -7.30 13.78 4.50
N SER A 148 -8.58 13.68 4.86
CA SER A 148 -9.67 14.07 3.94
C SER A 148 -9.69 15.56 3.65
N LEU A 149 -9.52 16.40 4.68
CA LEU A 149 -9.40 17.85 4.52
C LEU A 149 -8.16 18.23 3.69
N ALA A 150 -7.03 17.53 3.87
CA ALA A 150 -5.85 17.72 3.03
C ALA A 150 -6.11 17.32 1.57
N THR A 151 -6.87 16.24 1.36
CA THR A 151 -7.26 15.75 0.03
C THR A 151 -8.13 16.76 -0.69
N GLU A 152 -9.17 17.29 -0.04
CA GLU A 152 -10.04 18.33 -0.62
C GLU A 152 -9.25 19.56 -1.05
N ARG A 153 -8.33 20.04 -0.19
CA ARG A 153 -7.47 21.19 -0.50
C ARG A 153 -6.56 20.91 -1.69
N ALA A 154 -5.90 19.74 -1.71
CA ALA A 154 -5.01 19.36 -2.80
C ALA A 154 -5.77 19.23 -4.13
N VAL A 155 -6.96 18.61 -4.13
CA VAL A 155 -7.78 18.51 -5.34
C VAL A 155 -8.26 19.90 -5.79
N ALA A 156 -8.70 20.77 -4.88
CA ALA A 156 -9.10 22.13 -5.21
C ALA A 156 -7.96 22.95 -5.84
N GLN A 157 -6.74 22.79 -5.34
CA GLN A 157 -5.54 23.42 -5.91
C GLN A 157 -5.22 22.87 -7.31
N ALA A 158 -5.22 21.55 -7.49
CA ALA A 158 -4.98 20.92 -8.79
C ALA A 158 -6.03 21.32 -9.85
N VAL A 159 -7.29 21.45 -9.44
CA VAL A 159 -8.41 21.83 -10.31
C VAL A 159 -8.40 23.32 -10.68
N SER A 160 -8.12 24.19 -9.71
CA SER A 160 -8.03 25.64 -9.96
C SER A 160 -6.93 25.99 -10.96
N ALA A 161 -5.90 25.14 -11.07
CA ALA A 161 -4.86 25.23 -12.08
C ALA A 161 -5.31 24.83 -13.51
N GLY A 162 -6.49 24.23 -13.70
CA GLY A 162 -6.87 23.67 -15.00
C GLY A 162 -8.35 23.33 -15.20
N GLN A 163 -9.26 24.30 -15.07
CA GLN A 163 -10.70 24.37 -15.51
C GLN A 163 -11.60 23.09 -15.52
N LYS A 164 -11.20 21.96 -14.94
CA LYS A 164 -11.98 20.71 -14.92
C LYS A 164 -12.73 20.58 -13.60
N HIS A 165 -14.04 20.34 -13.65
CA HIS A 165 -14.78 20.01 -12.43
C HIS A 165 -14.45 18.58 -11.99
N VAL A 166 -13.87 18.44 -10.79
CA VAL A 166 -13.62 17.15 -10.13
C VAL A 166 -14.43 17.10 -8.85
N GLN A 167 -15.22 16.04 -8.70
CA GLN A 167 -15.94 15.76 -7.46
C GLN A 167 -15.04 14.97 -6.51
N VAL A 168 -15.02 15.34 -5.23
CA VAL A 168 -14.40 14.58 -4.16
C VAL A 168 -15.49 14.05 -3.25
N VAL A 169 -15.43 12.76 -2.91
CA VAL A 169 -16.44 12.09 -2.08
C VAL A 169 -15.74 11.26 -1.02
N PHE A 170 -16.21 11.31 0.22
CA PHE A 170 -15.76 10.50 1.34
C PHE A 170 -16.95 9.70 1.87
N PRO A 171 -17.22 8.49 1.33
CA PRO A 171 -18.47 7.77 1.60
C PRO A 171 -18.73 7.53 3.09
N GLY A 172 -19.88 7.99 3.58
CA GLY A 172 -20.30 7.94 4.98
C GLY A 172 -19.71 9.07 5.85
N HIS A 173 -19.05 10.05 5.23
CA HIS A 173 -18.47 11.22 5.87
C HIS A 173 -18.82 12.53 5.14
N GLU A 174 -19.80 12.49 4.22
CA GLU A 174 -20.29 13.67 3.53
C GLU A 174 -21.23 14.50 4.41
N PRO A 175 -21.36 15.81 4.15
CA PRO A 175 -22.38 16.63 4.81
C PRO A 175 -23.79 16.03 4.61
N GLY A 176 -24.40 15.57 5.71
CA GLY A 176 -25.72 14.91 5.69
C GLY A 176 -25.69 13.38 5.63
N ASP A 177 -24.51 12.76 5.50
CA ASP A 177 -24.29 11.33 5.70
C ASP A 177 -23.10 11.11 6.65
N GLU A 178 -23.42 11.00 7.94
CA GLU A 178 -22.46 10.75 9.01
C GLU A 178 -22.52 9.29 9.50
N ALA A 179 -23.14 8.40 8.71
CA ALA A 179 -23.30 7.00 9.08
C ALA A 179 -21.98 6.22 9.09
N GLY A 180 -20.91 6.80 8.51
CA GLY A 180 -19.59 6.21 8.40
C GLY A 180 -19.51 5.06 7.40
N LEU A 181 -18.28 4.72 6.99
CA LEU A 181 -18.04 3.59 6.10
C LEU A 181 -18.03 2.27 6.87
N THR A 182 -18.60 1.22 6.26
CA THR A 182 -18.54 -0.15 6.79
C THR A 182 -17.86 -1.06 5.79
N LEU A 183 -17.21 -2.12 6.27
CA LEU A 183 -16.62 -3.12 5.37
C LEU A 183 -17.67 -3.75 4.43
N ARG A 184 -18.92 -3.85 4.89
CA ARG A 184 -20.05 -4.31 4.06
C ARG A 184 -20.39 -3.30 2.96
N SER A 185 -20.52 -2.01 3.28
CA SER A 185 -20.85 -0.96 2.31
C SER A 185 -19.69 -0.62 1.38
N LEU A 186 -18.44 -0.87 1.78
CA LEU A 186 -17.24 -0.69 0.95
C LEU A 186 -17.34 -1.44 -0.39
N ARG A 187 -17.99 -2.61 -0.44
CA ARG A 187 -18.18 -3.34 -1.72
C ARG A 187 -19.04 -2.54 -2.70
N GLY A 188 -20.09 -1.90 -2.20
CA GLY A 188 -20.98 -1.05 -3.00
C GLY A 188 -20.26 0.20 -3.48
N VAL A 189 -19.55 0.87 -2.58
CA VAL A 189 -18.68 2.02 -2.89
C VAL A 189 -17.64 1.67 -3.95
N ALA A 190 -16.91 0.56 -3.78
CA ALA A 190 -15.88 0.16 -4.74
C ALA A 190 -16.48 -0.08 -6.14
N SER A 191 -17.70 -0.64 -6.21
CA SER A 191 -18.38 -0.90 -7.49
C SER A 191 -18.94 0.36 -8.15
N SER A 192 -19.13 1.45 -7.39
CA SER A 192 -19.64 2.71 -7.93
C SER A 192 -18.56 3.58 -8.56
N ILE A 193 -17.28 3.26 -8.36
CA ILE A 193 -16.15 4.03 -8.92
C ILE A 193 -16.02 3.73 -10.42
N PRO A 194 -16.31 4.72 -11.30
CA PRO A 194 -16.27 4.52 -12.75
C PRO A 194 -14.84 4.57 -13.30
N ALA A 195 -14.66 4.24 -14.58
CA ALA A 195 -13.34 4.24 -15.24
C ALA A 195 -12.67 5.64 -15.33
N ASN A 196 -13.47 6.71 -15.27
CA ASN A 196 -13.00 8.09 -15.15
C ASN A 196 -12.97 8.59 -13.69
N GLY A 197 -13.12 7.69 -12.72
CA GLY A 197 -12.87 7.95 -11.31
C GLY A 197 -11.55 7.36 -10.86
N ALA A 198 -11.15 7.70 -9.64
CA ALA A 198 -10.03 7.11 -8.94
C ALA A 198 -10.37 6.99 -7.44
N ALA A 199 -9.85 5.96 -6.79
CA ALA A 199 -9.94 5.81 -5.35
C ALA A 199 -8.64 6.29 -4.70
N LEU A 200 -8.72 6.96 -3.55
CA LEU A 200 -7.58 7.29 -2.70
C LEU A 200 -7.78 6.65 -1.33
N PHE A 201 -6.95 5.67 -0.98
CA PHE A 201 -7.01 4.98 0.30
C PHE A 201 -6.26 5.80 1.37
N LEU A 202 -7.01 6.45 2.25
CA LEU A 202 -6.49 7.32 3.31
C LEU A 202 -6.22 6.55 4.61
N GLY A 203 -7.03 5.53 4.89
CA GLY A 203 -6.89 4.68 6.07
C GLY A 203 -8.25 4.22 6.59
N PHE A 204 -8.46 2.92 6.75
CA PHE A 204 -9.76 2.36 7.15
C PHE A 204 -9.55 1.24 8.18
N ALA A 205 -9.10 1.62 9.38
CA ALA A 205 -8.73 0.69 10.45
C ALA A 205 -9.92 0.27 11.31
N ASN A 206 -10.92 1.14 11.43
CA ASN A 206 -12.16 0.83 12.14
C ASN A 206 -13.36 1.20 11.27
N ASP A 207 -14.37 0.35 11.25
CA ASP A 207 -15.61 0.72 10.59
C ASP A 207 -16.52 1.57 11.50
N ALA A 208 -17.60 2.09 10.93
CA ALA A 208 -18.59 2.89 11.64
C ALA A 208 -19.29 2.18 12.81
N GLN A 209 -19.18 0.84 12.91
CA GLN A 209 -19.67 0.08 14.07
C GLN A 209 -18.61 -0.09 15.16
N GLY A 210 -17.44 0.54 15.02
CA GLY A 210 -16.31 0.39 15.94
C GLY A 210 -15.61 -0.97 15.82
N ARG A 211 -15.84 -1.72 14.73
CA ARG A 211 -15.16 -2.99 14.50
C ARG A 211 -13.82 -2.73 13.83
N ALA A 212 -12.78 -3.39 14.33
CA ALA A 212 -11.49 -3.41 13.66
C ALA A 212 -11.64 -4.01 12.25
N VAL A 213 -11.05 -3.35 11.27
CA VAL A 213 -11.06 -3.75 9.86
C VAL A 213 -9.68 -4.22 9.44
N ASP A 214 -9.61 -5.38 8.80
CA ASP A 214 -8.41 -5.81 8.09
C ASP A 214 -8.25 -4.93 6.83
N GLN A 215 -7.28 -4.02 6.87
CA GLN A 215 -7.04 -3.10 5.77
C GLN A 215 -6.60 -3.82 4.48
N ASP A 216 -5.98 -5.00 4.55
CA ASP A 216 -5.66 -5.80 3.37
C ASP A 216 -6.93 -6.36 2.71
N GLU A 217 -7.94 -6.70 3.51
CA GLU A 217 -9.26 -7.05 2.98
C GLU A 217 -9.92 -5.83 2.32
N ALA A 218 -9.87 -4.67 2.98
CA ALA A 218 -10.44 -3.44 2.46
C ALA A 218 -9.82 -3.03 1.11
N VAL A 219 -8.49 -3.03 1.01
CA VAL A 219 -7.76 -2.70 -0.22
C VAL A 219 -8.09 -3.69 -1.33
N ARG A 220 -8.12 -5.00 -1.06
CA ARG A 220 -8.50 -6.01 -2.07
C ARG A 220 -9.94 -5.87 -2.53
N ILE A 221 -10.87 -5.54 -1.63
CA ILE A 221 -12.28 -5.27 -1.99
C ILE A 221 -12.35 -4.06 -2.92
N LEU A 222 -11.64 -2.98 -2.57
CA LEU A 222 -11.62 -1.73 -3.31
C LEU A 222 -11.02 -1.92 -4.70
N ALA A 223 -9.80 -2.45 -4.78
CA ALA A 223 -9.07 -2.61 -6.04
C ALA A 223 -9.64 -3.71 -6.94
N GLY A 224 -10.33 -4.71 -6.37
CA GLY A 224 -10.97 -5.80 -7.11
C GLY A 224 -12.32 -5.44 -7.73
N ARG A 225 -12.95 -4.34 -7.30
CA ARG A 225 -14.29 -3.92 -7.79
C ARG A 225 -14.30 -2.56 -8.49
N SER A 226 -13.34 -1.69 -8.18
CA SER A 226 -13.21 -0.39 -8.81
C SER A 226 -12.87 -0.51 -10.29
N SER A 227 -13.61 0.22 -11.14
CA SER A 227 -13.24 0.38 -12.56
C SER A 227 -12.15 1.44 -12.76
N GLY A 228 -11.90 2.28 -11.75
CA GLY A 228 -10.80 3.24 -11.72
C GLY A 228 -9.60 2.75 -10.90
N PRO A 229 -8.40 3.32 -11.10
CA PRO A 229 -7.22 2.99 -10.31
C PRO A 229 -7.36 3.37 -8.83
N VAL A 230 -6.69 2.61 -7.97
CA VAL A 230 -6.59 2.86 -6.53
C VAL A 230 -5.21 3.42 -6.21
N PHE A 231 -5.18 4.55 -5.53
CA PHE A 231 -4.00 5.21 -5.01
C PHE A 231 -3.94 5.05 -3.48
N ALA A 232 -2.75 5.06 -2.91
CA ALA A 232 -2.55 4.99 -1.47
C ALA A 232 -1.54 6.04 -0.98
N LEU A 233 -1.55 6.31 0.32
CA LEU A 233 -0.57 7.15 1.00
C LEU A 233 0.59 6.35 1.63
N SER A 234 0.64 5.05 1.36
CA SER A 234 1.63 4.11 1.87
C SER A 234 1.89 3.01 0.84
N ASP A 235 3.15 2.59 0.73
CA ASP A 235 3.61 1.46 -0.09
C ASP A 235 3.39 0.10 0.58
N ARG A 236 2.75 0.03 1.75
CA ARG A 236 2.59 -1.21 2.53
C ARG A 236 1.85 -2.35 1.81
N TRP A 237 1.04 -2.02 0.81
CA TRP A 237 0.36 -3.00 -0.03
C TRP A 237 1.08 -3.29 -1.34
N MET A 238 2.25 -2.67 -1.56
CA MET A 238 2.98 -2.68 -2.82
C MET A 238 4.33 -3.40 -2.64
N GLU A 239 4.48 -4.57 -3.25
CA GLU A 239 5.75 -5.30 -3.31
C GLU A 239 6.00 -5.92 -4.69
N PRO A 240 7.26 -6.26 -5.01
CA PRO A 240 7.55 -7.10 -6.16
C PRO A 240 6.70 -8.38 -6.14
N GLY A 241 6.00 -8.65 -7.24
CA GLY A 241 5.08 -9.77 -7.42
C GLY A 241 3.61 -9.45 -7.13
N THR A 242 3.30 -8.52 -6.22
CA THR A 242 1.90 -8.17 -5.88
C THR A 242 1.78 -6.78 -5.28
N SER A 243 0.86 -5.97 -5.80
CA SER A 243 0.49 -4.68 -5.17
C SER A 243 -0.93 -4.65 -4.62
N GLN A 244 -1.56 -5.82 -4.43
CA GLN A 244 -2.97 -5.97 -4.03
C GLN A 244 -3.97 -5.16 -4.88
N GLY A 245 -3.55 -4.73 -6.08
CA GLY A 245 -4.31 -3.88 -7.00
C GLY A 245 -4.17 -2.37 -6.79
N ILE A 246 -3.34 -1.91 -5.85
CA ILE A 246 -2.89 -0.52 -5.76
C ILE A 246 -2.05 -0.18 -7.00
N ALA A 247 -2.40 0.92 -7.66
CA ALA A 247 -1.72 1.38 -8.87
C ALA A 247 -0.47 2.21 -8.54
N ALA A 248 -0.60 3.08 -7.53
CA ALA A 248 0.50 3.93 -7.08
C ALA A 248 0.32 4.35 -5.62
N ALA A 249 1.43 4.60 -4.95
CA ALA A 249 1.48 5.24 -3.65
C ALA A 249 2.52 6.37 -3.63
N VAL A 250 2.35 7.32 -2.72
CA VAL A 250 3.40 8.28 -2.36
C VAL A 250 3.71 8.09 -0.89
N SER A 251 4.93 7.66 -0.59
CA SER A 251 5.42 7.45 0.78
C SER A 251 6.94 7.54 0.80
N VAL A 252 7.52 7.56 2.01
CA VAL A 252 8.94 7.21 2.17
C VAL A 252 9.04 5.69 1.99
N PRO A 253 9.73 5.14 0.98
CA PRO A 253 9.77 3.70 0.79
C PRO A 253 10.34 2.97 2.02
N GLY A 254 9.76 1.82 2.38
CA GLY A 254 10.20 1.09 3.58
C GLY A 254 11.71 0.83 3.62
N ARG A 255 12.32 0.49 2.47
CA ARG A 255 13.76 0.27 2.35
C ARG A 255 14.59 1.53 2.62
N ASP A 256 14.15 2.68 2.14
CA ASP A 256 14.84 3.97 2.36
C ASP A 256 14.76 4.35 3.85
N LEU A 257 13.60 4.15 4.48
CA LEU A 257 13.42 4.34 5.92
C LEU A 257 14.33 3.42 6.73
N GLY A 258 14.41 2.14 6.37
CA GLY A 258 15.29 1.17 7.01
C GLY A 258 16.77 1.55 6.90
N ALA A 259 17.20 2.00 5.72
CA ALA A 259 18.58 2.43 5.51
C ALA A 259 18.94 3.66 6.36
N ALA A 260 18.03 4.64 6.43
CA ALA A 260 18.21 5.83 7.25
C ALA A 260 18.27 5.49 8.76
N LEU A 261 17.38 4.60 9.23
CA LEU A 261 17.42 4.07 10.59
C LEU A 261 18.76 3.37 10.88
N GLY A 262 19.27 2.55 9.96
CA GLY A 262 20.57 1.91 10.10
C GLY A 262 21.71 2.91 10.31
N GLY A 263 21.68 4.04 9.60
CA GLY A 263 22.60 5.16 9.84
C GLY A 263 22.53 5.71 11.26
N LEU A 264 21.32 5.89 11.82
CA LEU A 264 21.15 6.31 13.21
C LEU A 264 21.62 5.27 14.21
N VAL A 265 21.36 3.98 13.94
CA VAL A 265 21.86 2.89 14.79
C VAL A 265 23.38 2.84 14.82
N LEU A 266 24.06 3.07 13.69
CA LEU A 266 25.53 3.14 13.66
C LEU A 266 26.08 4.31 14.48
N ARG A 267 25.39 5.45 14.50
CA ARG A 267 25.76 6.61 15.33
C ARG A 267 25.59 6.31 16.82
N ILE A 268 24.47 5.68 17.21
CA ILE A 268 24.24 5.22 18.58
C ILE A 268 25.35 4.24 18.99
N ALA A 269 25.69 3.27 18.13
CA ALA A 269 26.75 2.30 18.39
C ALA A 269 28.15 2.96 18.52
N ALA A 270 28.35 4.13 17.91
CA ALA A 270 29.56 4.94 18.06
C ALA A 270 29.58 5.80 19.34
N GLY A 271 28.52 5.76 20.16
CA GLY A 271 28.43 6.47 21.43
C GLY A 271 27.76 7.84 21.35
N GLU A 272 27.17 8.21 20.22
CA GLU A 272 26.39 9.44 20.10
C GLU A 272 25.01 9.25 20.79
N PRO A 273 24.62 10.09 21.75
CA PRO A 273 23.32 9.98 22.42
C PRO A 273 22.17 10.23 21.44
N ALA A 274 21.11 9.42 21.49
CA ALA A 274 19.98 9.56 20.57
C ALA A 274 19.31 10.94 20.72
N ARG A 275 19.18 11.44 21.95
CA ARG A 275 18.59 12.76 22.25
C ARG A 275 19.29 13.97 21.61
N GLU A 276 20.53 13.82 21.15
CA GLU A 276 21.31 14.88 20.49
C GLU A 276 21.17 14.85 18.97
N MET A 277 20.57 13.78 18.42
CA MET A 277 20.41 13.61 16.99
C MET A 277 19.18 14.36 16.48
N LEU A 278 19.38 15.17 15.45
CA LEU A 278 18.34 15.84 14.67
C LEU A 278 18.38 15.32 13.22
N PRO A 279 17.85 14.11 12.96
CA PRO A 279 17.87 13.55 11.62
C PRO A 279 16.99 14.36 10.66
N GLU A 280 17.41 14.44 9.41
CA GLU A 280 16.64 15.09 8.37
C GLU A 280 15.38 14.28 8.03
N ARG A 281 14.31 14.99 7.67
CA ARG A 281 13.09 14.36 7.19
C ARG A 281 13.35 13.70 5.83
N LEU A 282 12.97 12.44 5.70
CA LEU A 282 13.05 11.72 4.44
C LEU A 282 12.00 12.24 3.46
N SER A 283 12.38 12.36 2.19
CA SER A 283 11.46 12.74 1.12
C SER A 283 10.63 11.54 0.67
N ALA A 284 9.32 11.72 0.62
CA ALA A 284 8.43 10.78 -0.04
C ALA A 284 8.69 10.76 -1.54
N ARG A 285 8.46 9.61 -2.18
CA ARG A 285 8.50 9.49 -3.64
C ARG A 285 7.39 8.57 -4.14
N ALA A 286 7.10 8.65 -5.43
CA ALA A 286 6.10 7.80 -6.05
C ALA A 286 6.60 6.34 -6.12
N VAL A 287 5.75 5.40 -5.69
CA VAL A 287 5.91 3.95 -5.88
C VAL A 287 4.82 3.49 -6.82
N LEU A 288 5.17 2.85 -7.94
CA LEU A 288 4.28 2.58 -9.05
C LEU A 288 4.24 1.08 -9.37
N ASP A 289 3.05 0.50 -9.49
CA ASP A 289 2.90 -0.84 -10.06
C ASP A 289 2.63 -0.74 -11.56
N LEU A 290 3.61 -1.11 -12.37
CA LEU A 290 3.51 -0.96 -13.83
C LEU A 290 2.47 -1.92 -14.43
N THR A 291 2.25 -3.09 -13.84
CA THR A 291 1.24 -4.05 -14.30
C THR A 291 -0.17 -3.52 -14.04
N VAL A 292 -0.42 -2.94 -12.87
CA VAL A 292 -1.71 -2.33 -12.53
C VAL A 292 -1.96 -1.06 -13.34
N LEU A 293 -0.94 -0.20 -13.52
CA LEU A 293 -1.06 1.01 -14.32
C LEU A 293 -1.34 0.71 -15.80
N ALA A 294 -0.72 -0.33 -16.35
CA ALA A 294 -0.97 -0.79 -17.71
C ALA A 294 -2.43 -1.25 -17.90
N ARG A 295 -3.03 -1.93 -16.90
CA ARG A 295 -4.46 -2.31 -16.92
C ARG A 295 -5.40 -1.12 -17.09
N PHE A 296 -5.00 0.05 -16.57
CA PHE A 296 -5.77 1.29 -16.70
C PHE A 296 -5.34 2.17 -17.88
N GLY A 297 -4.47 1.67 -18.76
CA GLY A 297 -4.01 2.38 -19.96
C GLY A 297 -3.22 3.64 -19.66
N VAL A 298 -2.46 3.66 -18.55
CA VAL A 298 -1.57 4.79 -18.23
C VAL A 298 -0.31 4.70 -19.12
N PRO A 299 -0.04 5.71 -19.96
CA PRO A 299 1.11 5.69 -20.85
C PRO A 299 2.44 5.93 -20.09
N ALA A 300 3.53 5.39 -20.61
CA ALA A 300 4.85 5.42 -19.96
C ALA A 300 5.43 6.84 -19.82
N ASP A 301 5.08 7.76 -20.71
CA ASP A 301 5.52 9.16 -20.69
C ASP A 301 4.95 9.97 -19.51
N ARG A 302 3.89 9.47 -18.87
CA ARG A 302 3.30 10.08 -17.67
C ARG A 302 3.96 9.64 -16.38
N LEU A 303 4.74 8.56 -16.40
CA LEU A 303 5.41 8.06 -15.20
C LEU A 303 6.47 9.08 -14.75
N PRO A 304 6.52 9.48 -13.46
CA PRO A 304 7.62 10.25 -12.92
C PRO A 304 8.96 9.52 -13.10
N ALA A 305 9.99 10.24 -13.54
CA ALA A 305 11.30 9.65 -13.84
C ALA A 305 12.05 9.17 -12.58
N ASP A 306 11.74 9.76 -11.44
CA ASP A 306 12.29 9.47 -10.12
C ASP A 306 11.45 8.47 -9.31
N ALA A 307 10.37 7.94 -9.90
CA ALA A 307 9.51 6.97 -9.25
C ALA A 307 10.18 5.60 -9.09
N LEU A 308 9.90 4.94 -7.96
CA LEU A 308 10.21 3.54 -7.78
C LEU A 308 9.16 2.69 -8.50
N THR A 309 9.59 1.88 -9.47
CA THR A 309 8.69 1.04 -10.24
C THR A 309 8.75 -0.42 -9.80
N LEU A 310 7.59 -1.03 -9.64
CA LEU A 310 7.36 -2.43 -9.33
C LEU A 310 6.71 -3.12 -10.52
N ASN A 311 6.86 -4.45 -10.58
CA ASN A 311 6.12 -5.32 -11.49
C ASN A 311 6.21 -4.88 -12.96
N PRO A 312 7.42 -4.85 -13.54
CA PRO A 312 7.63 -4.36 -14.88
C PRO A 312 6.80 -5.16 -15.89
N VAL A 313 6.14 -4.45 -16.79
CA VAL A 313 5.47 -5.08 -17.93
C VAL A 313 6.57 -5.45 -18.91
N LEU A 314 6.84 -6.76 -19.04
CA LEU A 314 7.75 -7.25 -20.06
C LEU A 314 7.22 -6.77 -21.42
N ALA A 315 8.03 -5.99 -22.14
CA ALA A 315 7.78 -5.78 -23.56
C ALA A 315 7.71 -7.17 -24.22
N PRO A 316 6.81 -7.41 -25.18
CA PRO A 316 6.92 -8.61 -25.99
C PRO A 316 8.35 -8.69 -26.53
N ASP A 317 9.02 -9.83 -26.34
CA ASP A 317 10.30 -10.09 -26.98
C ASP A 317 10.13 -9.76 -28.46
N ASP A 318 10.90 -8.78 -28.92
CA ASP A 318 11.03 -8.28 -30.29
C ASP A 318 9.92 -8.75 -31.27
N PRO A 319 9.00 -7.87 -31.75
CA PRO A 319 8.02 -8.28 -32.75
C PRO A 319 8.64 -8.81 -34.05
N ALA A 320 9.95 -8.59 -34.28
CA ALA A 320 10.70 -9.19 -35.39
C ALA A 320 11.13 -10.66 -35.14
N GLY A 321 11.18 -11.13 -33.89
CA GLY A 321 11.60 -12.49 -33.52
C GLY A 321 10.45 -13.44 -33.15
N ALA A 322 9.24 -12.92 -32.93
CA ALA A 322 8.07 -13.75 -32.66
C ALA A 322 7.67 -14.54 -33.92
N THR A 323 8.06 -15.81 -34.02
CA THR A 323 7.47 -16.71 -35.02
C THR A 323 5.96 -16.73 -34.81
N PRO A 324 5.14 -16.48 -35.85
CA PRO A 324 3.70 -16.32 -35.71
C PRO A 324 2.99 -17.68 -35.58
N THR A 325 3.48 -18.53 -34.66
CA THR A 325 2.98 -19.88 -34.38
C THR A 325 1.50 -19.85 -33.97
N GLY A 326 1.07 -18.81 -33.23
CA GLY A 326 -0.33 -18.61 -32.86
C GLY A 326 -1.26 -18.36 -34.06
N THR A 327 -0.80 -17.63 -35.08
CA THR A 327 -1.63 -17.34 -36.28
C THR A 327 -1.76 -18.57 -37.19
N LEU A 328 -0.69 -19.36 -37.30
CA LEU A 328 -0.69 -20.61 -38.07
C LEU A 328 -1.58 -21.67 -37.41
N ALA A 329 -1.53 -21.78 -36.08
CA ALA A 329 -2.40 -22.67 -35.32
C ALA A 329 -3.88 -22.28 -35.47
N LEU A 330 -4.21 -20.99 -35.38
CA LEU A 330 -5.58 -20.50 -35.58
C LEU A 330 -6.08 -20.75 -37.01
N ALA A 331 -5.24 -20.49 -38.02
CA ALA A 331 -5.59 -20.76 -39.42
C ALA A 331 -5.80 -22.26 -39.69
N ALA A 332 -4.98 -23.13 -39.09
CA ALA A 332 -5.15 -24.58 -39.19
C ALA A 332 -6.46 -25.06 -38.54
N VAL A 333 -6.81 -24.51 -37.37
CA VAL A 333 -8.08 -24.82 -36.69
C VAL A 333 -9.28 -24.35 -37.52
N LEU A 334 -9.25 -23.12 -38.03
CA LEU A 334 -10.31 -22.59 -38.89
C LEU A 334 -10.45 -23.39 -40.20
N GLY A 335 -9.32 -23.80 -40.79
CA GLY A 335 -9.30 -24.66 -41.98
C GLY A 335 -9.89 -26.04 -41.72
N ALA A 336 -9.55 -26.67 -40.58
CA ALA A 336 -10.10 -27.97 -40.18
C ALA A 336 -11.61 -27.89 -39.92
N LEU A 337 -12.09 -26.83 -39.27
CA LEU A 337 -13.51 -26.59 -39.03
C LEU A 337 -14.28 -26.36 -40.34
N ALA A 338 -13.73 -25.57 -41.27
CA ALA A 338 -14.32 -25.36 -42.58
C ALA A 338 -14.39 -26.66 -43.40
N TRP A 339 -13.35 -27.49 -43.35
CA TRP A 339 -13.31 -28.78 -44.03
C TRP A 339 -14.29 -29.79 -43.43
N ALA A 340 -14.37 -29.86 -42.09
CA ALA A 340 -15.36 -30.69 -41.39
C ALA A 340 -16.80 -30.27 -41.75
N TRP A 341 -17.07 -28.96 -41.81
CA TRP A 341 -18.37 -28.43 -42.21
C TRP A 341 -18.74 -28.80 -43.66
N LEU A 342 -17.78 -28.71 -44.60
CA LEU A 342 -17.97 -29.13 -45.99
C LEU A 342 -18.25 -30.64 -46.11
N LEU A 343 -17.57 -31.48 -45.33
CA LEU A 343 -17.82 -32.93 -45.30
C LEU A 343 -19.19 -33.27 -44.74
N LEU A 344 -19.63 -32.59 -43.67
CA LEU A 344 -20.96 -32.74 -43.10
C LEU A 344 -22.06 -32.32 -44.09
N ARG A 345 -21.89 -31.19 -44.78
CA ARG A 345 -22.82 -30.75 -45.84
C ARG A 345 -22.89 -31.75 -47.00
N ARG A 346 -21.76 -32.29 -47.46
CA ARG A 346 -21.75 -33.30 -48.54
C ARG A 346 -22.43 -34.61 -48.12
N ARG A 347 -22.30 -35.02 -46.85
CA ARG A 347 -22.99 -36.20 -46.33
C ARG A 347 -24.50 -35.98 -46.16
N ALA A 348 -24.92 -34.79 -45.75
CA ALA A 348 -26.34 -34.42 -45.69
C ALA A 348 -26.98 -34.42 -47.09
N ALA A 349 -26.34 -33.81 -48.08
CA ALA A 349 -26.85 -33.77 -49.45
C ALA A 349 -26.94 -35.15 -50.14
N ARG A 350 -26.16 -36.14 -49.69
CA ARG A 350 -26.23 -37.54 -50.18
C ARG A 350 -27.32 -38.37 -49.51
N LYS A 351 -27.86 -37.93 -48.37
CA LYS A 351 -28.97 -38.63 -47.67
C LYS A 351 -30.35 -38.25 -48.22
N ASP A 352 -30.46 -37.13 -48.94
CA ASP A 352 -31.73 -36.65 -49.51
C ASP A 352 -32.07 -37.28 -50.88
N THR A 353 -31.22 -38.17 -51.41
CA THR A 353 -31.52 -38.96 -52.61
C THR A 353 -31.97 -40.38 -52.21
N TRP A 354 -33.15 -40.51 -51.62
CA TRP A 354 -33.86 -41.80 -51.52
C TRP A 354 -34.81 -41.92 -52.73
N PRO A 355 -34.60 -42.87 -53.67
CA PRO A 355 -35.58 -43.13 -54.71
C PRO A 355 -36.76 -43.86 -54.06
N GLY A 356 -37.90 -43.17 -53.95
CA GLY A 356 -39.17 -43.80 -53.55
C GLY A 356 -39.52 -44.97 -54.49
N PRO A 357 -40.24 -46.00 -54.00
CA PRO A 357 -40.62 -47.14 -54.82
C PRO A 357 -41.52 -46.68 -55.98
N ARG A 358 -41.15 -47.09 -57.20
CA ARG A 358 -41.96 -46.95 -58.42
C ARG A 358 -42.97 -48.10 -58.50
N PRO A 359 -44.10 -47.90 -59.23
CA PRO A 359 -45.44 -48.41 -58.90
C PRO A 359 -45.61 -49.92 -58.97
#